data_AF-A0A6V7K793-F1
#
_entry.id   AF-A0A6V7K793-F1
#
_cell.length_a   1.000
_cell.length_b   1.000
_cell.length_c   1.000
_cell.angle_alpha   90.00
_cell.angle_beta   90.00
_cell.angle_gamma   90.00
#
_symmetry.space_group_name_H-M   'P 1'
#
loop_
_entity.id
_entity.type
_entity.pdbx_description
1 polymer ?
#
loop_
_entity_poly.entity_id
_entity_poly.type
_entity_poly.pdbx_seq_one_letter_code
_entity_poly.pdbx_strand_id
1 'polypeptide(L)'
;ERDDENVLNTCKRFGHQDPNLWIQALWSVARDNNASPQLLANILNVISREKLLPPLMVIDALSTSLTCSLGDVREYLNTVLKAEEDQTKQDAELVDKYRDDTKKLREQIAVIKNSTIIFQGSRCSACHHQLELPSVHFMCQHSYHQHCFQSFSESENECPACMPKNKQLLDRIKAQEQSQDMHEAFHSLLDRAEDPFSLVADYFGRGVFKKLMIVTDTDKPVAAQSGIKIQPNYDAYGPGVEAKIRLTEGKNTTL
;
A
#
# COMPACT_ATOMS: atom_id res chain seq x y z
N GLU A 1 -49.00 -1.54 22.17
CA GLU A 1 -48.15 -0.36 22.01
C GLU A 1 -46.81 -0.86 21.53
N ARG A 2 -46.31 -0.32 20.41
CA ARG A 2 -45.33 -1.01 19.56
C ARG A 2 -43.90 -0.82 20.06
N ASP A 3 -43.15 -1.91 20.12
CA ASP A 3 -41.75 -2.00 20.57
C ASP A 3 -40.74 -1.28 19.66
N ASP A 4 -41.17 -0.53 18.64
CA ASP A 4 -40.31 0.21 17.71
C ASP A 4 -39.32 1.15 18.42
N GLU A 5 -39.78 1.90 19.43
CA GLU A 5 -38.91 2.74 20.26
C GLU A 5 -37.98 1.90 21.14
N ASN A 6 -38.46 0.75 21.64
CA ASN A 6 -37.64 -0.15 22.46
C ASN A 6 -36.53 -0.81 21.64
N VAL A 7 -36.80 -1.19 20.38
CA VAL A 7 -35.80 -1.69 19.43
C VAL A 7 -34.77 -0.61 19.16
N LEU A 8 -35.20 0.62 18.82
CA LEU A 8 -34.27 1.72 18.58
C LEU A 8 -33.41 2.05 19.81
N ASN A 9 -34.00 2.07 21.00
CA ASN A 9 -33.31 2.32 22.27
C ASN A 9 -32.31 1.20 22.61
N THR A 10 -32.66 -0.05 22.32
CA THR A 10 -31.78 -1.21 22.49
C THR A 10 -30.60 -1.15 21.51
N CYS A 11 -30.84 -0.86 20.23
CA CYS A 11 -29.79 -0.68 19.23
C CYS A 11 -28.88 0.51 19.56
N LYS A 12 -29.41 1.63 20.06
CA LYS A 12 -28.58 2.76 20.53
C LYS A 12 -27.74 2.39 21.75
N ARG A 13 -28.30 1.60 22.67
CA ARG A 13 -27.63 1.24 23.93
C ARG A 13 -26.56 0.18 23.74
N PHE A 14 -26.78 -0.81 22.88
CA PHE A 14 -25.87 -1.95 22.71
C PHE A 14 -25.19 -2.02 21.33
N GLY A 15 -25.57 -1.16 20.38
CA GLY A 15 -25.02 -1.18 19.02
C GLY A 15 -23.53 -0.81 18.92
N HIS A 16 -22.95 -0.22 19.98
CA HIS A 16 -21.50 -0.01 20.07
C HIS A 16 -20.74 -1.28 20.52
N GLN A 17 -21.41 -2.24 21.14
CA GLN A 17 -20.83 -3.52 21.57
C GLN A 17 -21.04 -4.60 20.50
N ASP A 18 -22.21 -4.60 19.84
CA ASP A 18 -22.50 -5.50 18.74
C ASP A 18 -23.19 -4.74 17.58
N PRO A 19 -22.41 -4.33 16.55
CA PRO A 19 -22.95 -3.65 15.38
C PRO A 19 -23.98 -4.49 14.59
N ASN A 20 -23.98 -5.81 14.73
CA ASN A 20 -24.93 -6.69 14.05
C ASN A 20 -26.38 -6.48 14.54
N LEU A 21 -26.58 -5.86 15.70
CA LEU A 21 -27.90 -5.48 16.20
C LEU A 21 -28.63 -4.56 15.23
N TRP A 22 -27.92 -3.64 14.55
CA TRP A 22 -28.51 -2.75 13.55
C TRP A 22 -28.93 -3.51 12.28
N ILE A 23 -28.16 -4.53 11.91
CA ILE A 23 -28.48 -5.42 10.80
C ILE A 23 -29.75 -6.21 11.14
N GLN A 24 -29.83 -6.81 12.33
CA GLN A 24 -31.02 -7.52 12.80
C GLN A 24 -32.26 -6.62 12.86
N ALA A 25 -32.09 -5.37 13.29
CA ALA A 25 -33.17 -4.37 13.29
C ALA A 25 -33.64 -4.03 11.87
N LEU A 26 -32.74 -3.96 10.89
CA LEU A 26 -33.12 -3.80 9.48
C LEU A 26 -33.97 -4.99 8.99
N TRP A 27 -33.54 -6.22 9.28
CA TRP A 27 -34.28 -7.43 8.89
C TRP A 27 -35.64 -7.56 9.59
N SER A 28 -35.77 -7.09 10.84
CA SER A 28 -37.05 -7.09 11.54
C SER A 28 -38.01 -6.07 10.94
N VAL A 29 -37.52 -4.86 10.62
CA VAL A 29 -38.29 -3.81 9.93
C VAL A 29 -38.69 -4.26 8.53
N ALA A 30 -37.83 -4.95 7.80
CA ALA A 30 -38.16 -5.50 6.47
C ALA A 30 -39.28 -6.56 6.51
N ARG A 31 -39.47 -7.23 7.65
CA ARG A 31 -40.49 -8.26 7.84
C ARG A 31 -41.81 -7.71 8.38
N ASP A 32 -41.79 -6.58 9.09
CA ASP A 32 -43.00 -5.96 9.64
C ASP A 32 -43.64 -4.99 8.62
N ASN A 33 -44.85 -5.34 8.18
CA ASN A 33 -45.63 -4.57 7.22
C ASN A 33 -46.19 -3.24 7.77
N ASN A 34 -45.88 -2.82 8.99
CA ASN A 34 -46.30 -1.50 9.49
C ASN A 34 -45.20 -0.78 10.29
N ALA A 35 -43.93 -1.05 9.96
CA ALA A 35 -42.82 -0.32 10.57
C ALA A 35 -42.90 1.19 10.24
N SER A 36 -42.56 2.04 11.21
CA SER A 36 -42.58 3.48 11.01
C SER A 36 -41.46 3.94 10.05
N PRO A 37 -41.73 4.82 9.08
CA PRO A 37 -40.70 5.33 8.14
C PRO A 37 -39.53 6.04 8.85
N GLN A 38 -39.77 6.65 10.00
CA GLN A 38 -38.71 7.29 10.79
C GLN A 38 -37.78 6.29 11.47
N LEU A 39 -38.27 5.12 11.89
CA LEU A 39 -37.43 4.05 12.43
C LEU A 39 -36.48 3.53 11.35
N LEU A 40 -37.00 3.28 10.14
CA LEU A 40 -36.20 2.84 9.00
C LEU A 40 -35.13 3.87 8.63
N ALA A 41 -35.49 5.16 8.52
CA ALA A 41 -34.54 6.22 8.21
C ALA A 41 -33.40 6.32 9.24
N ASN A 42 -33.70 6.17 10.53
CA ASN A 42 -32.69 6.16 11.59
C ASN A 42 -31.75 4.95 11.48
N ILE A 43 -32.29 3.76 11.22
CA ILE A 43 -31.49 2.53 11.04
C ILE A 43 -30.59 2.67 9.81
N LEU A 44 -31.13 3.12 8.67
CA LEU A 44 -30.37 3.32 7.44
C LEU A 44 -29.25 4.36 7.61
N ASN A 45 -29.48 5.42 8.37
CA ASN A 45 -28.46 6.43 8.67
C ASN A 45 -27.30 5.84 9.49
N VAL A 46 -27.60 5.04 10.52
CA VAL A 46 -26.56 4.37 11.31
C VAL A 46 -25.80 3.34 10.47
N ILE A 47 -26.50 2.55 9.64
CA ILE A 47 -25.86 1.58 8.73
C ILE A 47 -24.95 2.30 7.72
N SER A 48 -25.37 3.45 7.20
CA SER A 48 -24.55 4.28 6.30
C SER A 48 -23.31 4.83 7.00
N ARG A 49 -23.46 5.33 8.24
CA ARG A 49 -22.37 5.96 8.99
C ARG A 49 -21.31 4.97 9.41
N GLU A 50 -21.74 3.83 9.93
CA GLU A 50 -20.88 2.76 10.46
C GLU A 50 -20.45 1.75 9.36
N LYS A 51 -20.90 1.93 8.11
CA LYS A 51 -20.61 1.06 6.95
C LYS A 51 -20.87 -0.43 7.21
N LEU A 52 -21.97 -0.75 7.89
CA LEU A 52 -22.26 -2.11 8.38
C LEU A 52 -22.67 -3.10 7.29
N LEU A 53 -23.25 -2.59 6.20
CA LEU A 53 -23.71 -3.40 5.08
C LEU A 53 -23.44 -2.72 3.74
N PRO A 54 -23.09 -3.51 2.69
CA PRO A 54 -23.10 -3.02 1.32
C PRO A 54 -24.50 -2.54 0.91
N PRO A 55 -24.62 -1.46 0.12
CA PRO A 55 -25.92 -0.94 -0.33
C PRO A 55 -26.79 -1.99 -1.04
N LEU A 56 -26.17 -2.88 -1.79
CA LEU A 56 -26.83 -4.01 -2.46
C LEU A 56 -27.54 -4.94 -1.46
N MET A 57 -26.91 -5.25 -0.32
CA MET A 57 -27.51 -6.10 0.70
C MET A 57 -28.67 -5.40 1.41
N VAL A 58 -28.58 -4.08 1.60
CA VAL A 58 -29.68 -3.29 2.18
C VAL A 58 -30.90 -3.30 1.25
N ILE A 59 -30.68 -3.15 -0.07
CA ILE A 59 -31.76 -3.24 -1.07
C ILE A 59 -32.36 -4.64 -1.07
N ASP A 60 -31.55 -5.69 -1.06
CA ASP A 60 -32.01 -7.08 -1.04
C ASP A 60 -32.88 -7.36 0.20
N ALA A 61 -32.41 -6.92 1.38
CA ALA A 61 -33.16 -7.04 2.63
C ALA A 61 -34.54 -6.36 2.55
N LEU A 62 -34.61 -5.14 2.00
CA LEU A 62 -35.84 -4.37 1.89
C LEU A 62 -36.74 -4.82 0.73
N SER A 63 -36.19 -5.49 -0.29
CA SER A 63 -36.94 -5.98 -1.45
C SER A 63 -38.00 -7.02 -1.09
N THR A 64 -37.81 -7.72 0.04
CA THR A 64 -38.75 -8.71 0.56
C THR A 64 -39.93 -8.06 1.29
N SER A 65 -39.81 -6.78 1.66
CA SER A 65 -40.88 -6.05 2.35
C SER A 65 -41.96 -5.60 1.38
N LEU A 66 -43.23 -5.75 1.76
CA LEU A 66 -44.37 -5.33 0.94
C LEU A 66 -44.73 -3.85 1.13
N THR A 67 -44.08 -3.17 2.09
CA THR A 67 -44.47 -1.85 2.57
C THR A 67 -43.40 -0.77 2.45
N CYS A 68 -42.15 -1.13 2.16
CA CYS A 68 -41.12 -0.14 1.87
C CYS A 68 -41.11 0.20 0.37
N SER A 69 -41.14 1.49 0.06
CA SER A 69 -40.99 1.97 -1.31
C SER A 69 -39.52 2.34 -1.58
N LEU A 70 -39.13 2.38 -2.86
CA LEU A 70 -37.81 2.90 -3.25
C LEU A 70 -37.60 4.35 -2.80
N GLY A 71 -38.69 5.12 -2.61
CA GLY A 71 -38.63 6.48 -2.09
C GLY A 71 -38.05 6.57 -0.69
N ASP A 72 -38.31 5.57 0.16
CA ASP A 72 -37.86 5.55 1.56
C ASP A 72 -36.34 5.32 1.69
N VAL A 73 -35.74 4.66 0.68
CA VAL A 73 -34.31 4.31 0.64
C VAL A 73 -33.51 5.26 -0.28
N ARG A 74 -34.20 6.13 -1.04
CA ARG A 74 -33.58 7.04 -2.01
C ARG A 74 -32.50 7.92 -1.41
N GLU A 75 -32.76 8.50 -0.25
CA GLU A 75 -31.81 9.41 0.42
C GLU A 75 -30.57 8.66 0.90
N TYR A 76 -30.75 7.45 1.44
CA TYR A 76 -29.66 6.56 1.83
C TYR A 76 -28.77 6.22 0.63
N LEU A 77 -29.36 5.77 -0.49
CA LEU A 77 -28.60 5.40 -1.69
C LEU A 77 -27.85 6.59 -2.29
N ASN A 78 -28.50 7.75 -2.39
CA ASN A 78 -27.84 8.96 -2.89
C ASN A 78 -26.64 9.35 -2.01
N THR A 79 -26.79 9.25 -0.69
CA THR A 79 -25.72 9.60 0.25
C THR A 79 -24.53 8.64 0.11
N VAL A 80 -24.77 7.34 0.08
CA VAL A 80 -23.70 6.34 -0.04
C VAL A 80 -23.01 6.41 -1.40
N LEU A 81 -23.77 6.45 -2.49
CA LEU A 81 -23.21 6.49 -3.85
C LEU A 81 -22.40 7.76 -4.09
N LYS A 82 -22.88 8.91 -3.59
CA LYS A 82 -22.14 10.17 -3.68
C LYS A 82 -20.84 10.14 -2.87
N ALA A 83 -20.88 9.58 -1.66
CA ALA A 83 -19.67 9.42 -0.86
C ALA A 83 -18.64 8.49 -1.53
N GLU A 84 -19.09 7.39 -2.15
CA GLU A 84 -18.22 6.48 -2.91
C GLU A 84 -17.65 7.14 -4.17
N GLU A 85 -18.44 7.93 -4.90
CA GLU A 85 -17.98 8.71 -6.06
C GLU A 85 -16.92 9.73 -5.65
N ASP A 86 -17.18 10.49 -4.58
CA ASP A 86 -16.23 11.48 -4.04
C ASP A 86 -14.92 10.83 -3.58
N GLN A 87 -14.99 9.65 -2.96
CA GLN A 87 -13.80 8.88 -2.57
C GLN A 87 -13.03 8.38 -3.80
N THR A 88 -13.73 7.79 -4.77
CA THR A 88 -13.12 7.29 -6.02
C THR A 88 -12.40 8.41 -6.76
N LYS A 89 -12.98 9.60 -6.79
CA LYS A 89 -12.37 10.78 -7.41
C LYS A 89 -11.10 11.21 -6.68
N GLN A 90 -11.13 11.28 -5.34
CA GLN A 90 -9.94 11.63 -4.55
C GLN A 90 -8.81 10.61 -4.76
N ASP A 91 -9.13 9.32 -4.79
CA ASP A 91 -8.15 8.26 -5.02
C ASP A 91 -7.54 8.36 -6.43
N ALA A 92 -8.36 8.66 -7.45
CA ALA A 92 -7.88 8.87 -8.82
C ALA A 92 -6.92 10.06 -8.93
N GLU A 93 -7.27 11.20 -8.33
CA GLU A 93 -6.40 12.38 -8.28
C GLU A 93 -5.06 12.09 -7.58
N LEU A 94 -5.10 11.30 -6.51
CA LEU A 94 -3.91 10.90 -5.78
C LEU A 94 -3.01 9.95 -6.60
N VAL A 95 -3.62 9.01 -7.33
CA VAL A 95 -2.90 8.11 -8.25
C VAL A 95 -2.19 8.90 -9.34
N ASP A 96 -2.85 9.87 -9.96
CA ASP A 96 -2.24 10.68 -11.02
C ASP A 96 -1.09 11.52 -10.49
N LYS A 97 -1.25 12.13 -9.31
CA LYS A 97 -0.17 12.84 -8.62
C LYS A 97 1.05 11.95 -8.36
N TYR A 98 0.85 10.75 -7.83
CA TYR A 98 1.95 9.81 -7.58
C TYR A 98 2.62 9.32 -8.88
N ARG A 99 1.86 9.15 -9.97
CA ARG A 99 2.42 8.81 -11.29
C ARG A 99 3.32 9.92 -11.82
N ASP A 100 2.87 11.17 -11.73
CA ASP A 100 3.65 12.33 -12.17
C ASP A 100 4.93 12.51 -11.35
N ASP A 101 4.85 12.38 -10.02
CA ASP A 101 6.01 12.47 -9.14
C ASP A 101 7.00 11.33 -9.42
N THR A 102 6.50 10.10 -9.65
CA THR A 102 7.35 8.96 -10.03
C THR A 102 8.04 9.20 -11.37
N LYS A 103 7.34 9.78 -12.35
CA LYS A 103 7.91 10.11 -13.66
C LYS A 103 9.03 11.14 -13.52
N LYS A 104 8.78 12.25 -12.79
CA LYS A 104 9.79 13.28 -12.51
C LYS A 104 11.02 12.70 -11.81
N LEU A 105 10.83 11.82 -10.82
CA LEU A 105 11.94 11.17 -10.13
C LEU A 105 12.75 10.27 -11.08
N ARG A 106 12.10 9.51 -11.97
CA ARG A 106 12.81 8.70 -12.98
C ARG A 106 13.59 9.55 -13.96
N GLU A 107 13.04 10.67 -14.39
CA GLU A 107 13.74 11.63 -15.25
C GLU A 107 14.97 12.21 -14.53
N GLN A 108 14.85 12.61 -13.26
CA GLN A 108 15.97 13.07 -12.45
C GLN A 108 17.07 12.02 -12.32
N ILE A 109 16.71 10.75 -12.08
CA ILE A 109 17.67 9.63 -12.03
C ILE A 109 18.38 9.47 -13.38
N ALA A 110 17.65 9.54 -14.49
CA ALA A 110 18.24 9.43 -15.83
C ALA A 110 19.21 10.57 -16.13
N VAL A 111 18.87 11.81 -15.75
CA VAL A 111 19.75 12.98 -15.85
C VAL A 111 21.02 12.76 -15.03
N ILE A 112 20.90 12.42 -13.75
CA ILE A 112 22.08 12.20 -12.88
C ILE A 112 22.99 11.09 -13.43
N LYS A 113 22.41 10.02 -13.99
CA LYS A 113 23.17 8.88 -14.51
C LYS A 113 23.89 9.15 -15.82
N ASN A 114 23.24 9.90 -16.74
CA ASN A 114 23.69 10.01 -18.13
C ASN A 114 24.20 11.39 -18.53
N SER A 115 23.98 12.42 -17.71
CA SER A 115 24.39 13.79 -18.02
C SER A 115 25.60 14.23 -17.20
N THR A 116 26.42 15.10 -17.79
CA THR A 116 27.51 15.76 -17.09
C THR A 116 26.95 16.86 -16.18
N ILE A 117 27.19 16.75 -14.87
CA ILE A 117 26.81 17.79 -13.91
C ILE A 117 27.94 18.80 -13.80
N ILE A 118 27.65 20.08 -14.06
CA ILE A 118 28.61 21.17 -13.92
C ILE A 118 28.48 21.78 -12.52
N PHE A 119 29.56 21.74 -11.74
CA PHE A 119 29.61 22.37 -10.43
C PHE A 119 29.96 23.84 -10.55
N GLN A 120 28.96 24.71 -10.47
CA GLN A 120 29.12 26.18 -10.45
C GLN A 120 29.20 26.74 -9.03
N GLY A 121 29.10 25.89 -8.01
CA GLY A 121 29.12 26.29 -6.61
C GLY A 121 30.48 26.88 -6.22
N SER A 122 30.50 28.16 -5.89
CA SER A 122 31.71 28.89 -5.52
C SER A 122 31.94 28.93 -4.01
N ARG A 123 31.02 28.41 -3.18
CA ARG A 123 31.09 28.46 -1.72
C ARG A 123 30.92 27.09 -1.07
N CYS A 124 31.63 26.87 0.02
CA CYS A 124 31.54 25.66 0.82
C CYS A 124 30.20 25.60 1.57
N SER A 125 29.49 24.47 1.49
CA SER A 125 28.20 24.30 2.16
C SER A 125 28.30 24.14 3.69
N ALA A 126 29.51 23.97 4.25
CA ALA A 126 29.74 23.86 5.69
C ALA A 126 30.17 25.19 6.34
N CYS A 127 31.15 25.89 5.75
CA CYS A 127 31.70 27.13 6.32
C CYS A 127 31.24 28.40 5.59
N HIS A 128 30.54 28.28 4.46
CA HIS A 128 30.05 29.37 3.60
C HIS A 128 31.12 30.29 2.99
N HIS A 129 32.41 30.00 3.18
CA HIS A 129 33.51 30.70 2.55
C HIS A 129 33.70 30.26 1.09
N GLN A 130 34.43 31.07 0.31
CA GLN A 130 34.80 30.77 -1.06
C GLN A 130 35.53 29.42 -1.12
N LEU A 131 35.14 28.57 -2.06
CA LEU A 131 35.76 27.26 -2.29
C LEU A 131 37.19 27.44 -2.79
N GLU A 132 38.09 26.74 -2.12
CA GLU A 132 39.51 26.64 -2.47
C GLU A 132 39.83 25.17 -2.72
N LEU A 133 40.80 24.92 -3.59
CA LEU A 133 41.28 23.58 -3.85
C LEU A 133 42.16 23.11 -2.68
N PRO A 134 42.05 21.84 -2.24
CA PRO A 134 41.20 20.77 -2.78
C PRO A 134 39.75 20.82 -2.28
N SER A 135 38.80 20.50 -3.18
CA SER A 135 37.36 20.49 -2.92
C SER A 135 36.70 19.15 -3.26
N VAL A 136 35.62 18.83 -2.54
CA VAL A 136 34.77 17.65 -2.74
C VAL A 136 33.40 18.09 -3.21
N HIS A 137 32.90 17.49 -4.28
CA HIS A 137 31.63 17.84 -4.92
C HIS A 137 30.71 16.61 -4.97
N PHE A 138 29.45 16.78 -4.57
CA PHE A 138 28.43 15.74 -4.62
C PHE A 138 27.43 16.00 -5.75
N MET A 139 26.86 14.95 -6.34
CA MET A 139 25.85 15.09 -7.40
C MET A 139 24.56 15.81 -6.94
N CYS A 140 24.34 15.96 -5.63
CA CYS A 140 23.31 16.84 -5.07
C CYS A 140 23.68 18.34 -5.11
N GLN A 141 24.77 18.70 -5.80
CA GLN A 141 25.32 20.04 -6.00
C GLN A 141 25.89 20.72 -4.74
N HIS A 142 25.97 20.02 -3.61
CA HIS A 142 26.72 20.51 -2.46
C HIS A 142 28.22 20.32 -2.67
N SER A 143 28.97 21.36 -2.29
CA SER A 143 30.42 21.43 -2.48
C SER A 143 31.07 21.84 -1.17
N TYR A 144 32.19 21.21 -0.84
CA TYR A 144 32.89 21.39 0.43
C TYR A 144 34.39 21.52 0.21
N HIS A 145 35.08 22.28 1.04
CA HIS A 145 36.54 22.14 1.16
C HIS A 145 36.86 20.72 1.67
N GLN A 146 37.96 20.11 1.21
CA GLN A 146 38.35 18.77 1.68
C GLN A 146 38.44 18.71 3.21
N HIS A 147 39.01 19.74 3.84
CA HIS A 147 39.14 19.80 5.30
C HIS A 147 37.79 19.95 6.01
N CYS A 148 36.90 20.80 5.50
CA CYS A 148 35.55 20.93 6.04
C CYS A 148 34.79 19.61 5.88
N PHE A 149 34.89 18.95 4.73
CA PHE A 149 34.27 17.65 4.54
C PHE A 149 34.73 16.65 5.60
N GLN A 150 36.05 16.45 5.76
CA GLN A 150 36.62 15.52 6.74
C GLN A 150 36.22 15.82 8.19
N SER A 151 35.95 17.09 8.52
CA SER A 151 35.57 17.50 9.88
C SER A 151 34.07 17.31 10.15
N PHE A 152 33.22 17.45 9.13
CA PHE A 152 31.76 17.42 9.25
C PHE A 152 31.12 16.12 8.73
N SER A 153 31.84 15.28 8.00
CA SER A 153 31.35 14.01 7.46
C SER A 153 31.72 12.84 8.37
N GLU A 154 30.73 12.02 8.71
CA GLU A 154 30.96 10.73 9.37
C GLU A 154 31.38 9.63 8.38
N SER A 155 31.11 9.84 7.08
CA SER A 155 31.34 8.87 5.99
C SER A 155 31.91 9.57 4.75
N GLU A 156 32.82 8.90 4.04
CA GLU A 156 33.55 9.49 2.90
C GLU A 156 32.70 9.70 1.64
N ASN A 157 31.54 9.03 1.57
CA ASN A 157 30.71 8.96 0.36
C ASN A 157 29.35 9.66 0.51
N GLU A 158 29.06 10.30 1.65
CA GLU A 158 27.76 10.91 1.89
C GLU A 158 27.88 12.42 2.09
N CYS A 159 26.95 13.15 1.48
CA CYS A 159 26.87 14.59 1.64
C CYS A 159 26.33 14.94 3.04
N PRO A 160 27.09 15.67 3.89
CA PRO A 160 26.67 15.99 5.26
C PRO A 160 25.33 16.74 5.33
N ALA A 161 25.05 17.62 4.37
CA ALA A 161 23.78 18.36 4.32
C ALA A 161 22.56 17.49 3.97
N CYS A 162 22.75 16.42 3.21
CA CYS A 162 21.65 15.54 2.77
C CYS A 162 21.48 14.32 3.68
N MET A 163 22.53 13.93 4.41
CA MET A 163 22.56 12.73 5.24
C MET A 163 21.39 12.66 6.23
N PRO A 164 21.00 13.71 6.98
CA PRO A 164 19.89 13.61 7.94
C PRO A 164 18.56 13.20 7.28
N LYS A 165 18.27 13.73 6.09
CA LYS A 165 17.06 13.39 5.34
C LYS A 165 17.16 11.99 4.73
N ASN A 166 18.30 11.65 4.15
CA ASN A 166 18.53 10.34 3.55
C ASN A 166 18.49 9.23 4.60
N LYS A 167 19.07 9.46 5.78
CA LYS A 167 19.05 8.53 6.91
C LYS A 167 17.63 8.24 7.38
N GLN A 168 16.79 9.26 7.54
CA GLN A 168 15.37 9.06 7.87
C GLN A 168 14.65 8.20 6.83
N LEU A 169 14.93 8.37 5.54
CA LEU A 169 14.34 7.56 4.48
C LEU A 169 14.86 6.12 4.51
N LEU A 170 16.17 5.94 4.67
CA LEU A 170 16.80 4.63 4.77
C LEU A 170 16.35 3.86 6.00
N ASP A 171 16.22 4.52 7.15
CA ASP A 171 15.71 3.91 8.39
C ASP A 171 14.26 3.45 8.24
N ARG A 172 13.42 4.23 7.53
CA ARG A 172 12.04 3.82 7.19
C ARG A 172 12.02 2.59 6.29
N ILE A 173 12.84 2.57 5.24
CA ILE A 173 12.97 1.41 4.33
C ILE A 173 13.42 0.18 5.12
N LYS A 174 14.45 0.32 5.96
CA LYS A 174 14.98 -0.76 6.79
C LYS A 174 13.95 -1.28 7.79
N ALA A 175 13.20 -0.41 8.45
CA ALA A 175 12.13 -0.81 9.36
C ALA A 175 11.02 -1.58 8.63
N GLN A 176 10.67 -1.14 7.42
CA GLN A 176 9.70 -1.83 6.56
C GLN A 176 10.19 -3.23 6.17
N GLU A 177 11.46 -3.36 5.75
CA GLU A 177 12.09 -4.64 5.43
C GLU A 177 12.20 -5.57 6.65
N GLN A 178 12.55 -5.07 7.83
CA GLN A 178 12.61 -5.90 9.04
C GLN A 178 11.24 -6.45 9.45
N SER A 179 10.17 -5.69 9.18
CA SER A 179 8.82 -6.13 9.48
C SER A 179 8.28 -7.19 8.50
N GLN A 180 8.96 -7.41 7.36
CA GLN A 180 8.61 -8.46 6.39
C GLN A 180 8.65 -9.85 7.02
N ASP A 181 9.66 -10.15 7.83
CA ASP A 181 9.89 -11.50 8.35
C ASP A 181 9.04 -11.83 9.59
N MET A 182 8.33 -10.85 10.16
CA MET A 182 7.54 -10.97 11.38
C MET A 182 6.12 -11.50 11.13
N HIS A 183 6.02 -12.69 10.54
CA HIS A 183 4.73 -13.29 10.13
C HIS A 183 3.84 -13.58 11.35
N GLU A 184 4.40 -14.12 12.44
CA GLU A 184 3.64 -14.41 13.67
C GLU A 184 3.04 -13.14 14.30
N ALA A 185 3.79 -12.04 14.30
CA ALA A 185 3.30 -10.77 14.81
C ALA A 185 2.16 -10.23 13.92
N PHE A 186 2.27 -10.38 12.59
CA PHE A 186 1.20 -10.01 11.67
C PHE A 186 -0.08 -10.83 11.93
N HIS A 187 0.02 -12.15 12.09
CA HIS A 187 -1.14 -12.99 12.42
C HIS A 187 -1.81 -12.56 13.73
N SER A 188 -1.02 -12.28 14.78
CA SER A 188 -1.58 -11.80 16.05
C SER A 188 -2.28 -10.43 15.93
N LEU A 189 -1.81 -9.56 15.05
CA LEU A 189 -2.43 -8.26 14.77
C LEU A 189 -3.70 -8.42 13.94
N LEU A 190 -3.70 -9.36 12.99
CA LEU A 190 -4.84 -9.64 12.12
C LEU A 190 -6.03 -10.17 12.91
N ASP A 191 -5.81 -11.05 13.88
CA ASP A 191 -6.86 -11.60 14.75
C ASP A 191 -7.53 -10.53 15.63
N ARG A 192 -6.85 -9.40 15.87
CA ARG A 192 -7.32 -8.32 16.74
C ARG A 192 -7.62 -7.03 15.98
N ALA A 193 -7.50 -7.03 14.66
CA ALA A 193 -7.69 -5.84 13.83
C ALA A 193 -9.19 -5.56 13.61
N GLU A 194 -9.57 -4.30 13.78
CA GLU A 194 -10.91 -3.82 13.45
C GLU A 194 -11.12 -3.77 11.92
N ASP A 195 -10.07 -3.48 11.17
CA ASP A 195 -10.04 -3.55 9.70
C ASP A 195 -8.89 -4.47 9.21
N PRO A 196 -9.17 -5.77 9.06
CA PRO A 196 -8.20 -6.75 8.57
C PRO A 196 -7.71 -6.44 7.15
N PHE A 197 -8.56 -5.87 6.28
CA PHE A 197 -8.20 -5.61 4.90
C PHE A 197 -7.19 -4.48 4.78
N SER A 198 -7.38 -3.39 5.52
CA SER A 198 -6.39 -2.32 5.57
C SER A 198 -5.06 -2.79 6.16
N LEU A 199 -5.10 -3.64 7.19
CA LEU A 199 -3.87 -4.21 7.78
C LEU A 199 -3.14 -5.11 6.77
N VAL A 200 -3.87 -5.95 6.03
CA VAL A 200 -3.30 -6.78 4.95
C VAL A 200 -2.73 -5.92 3.84
N ALA A 201 -3.44 -4.86 3.42
CA ALA A 201 -2.98 -3.94 2.39
C ALA A 201 -1.70 -3.21 2.80
N ASP A 202 -1.62 -2.74 4.05
CA ASP A 202 -0.40 -2.14 4.60
C ASP A 202 0.74 -3.17 4.61
N TYR A 203 0.50 -4.35 5.17
CA TYR A 203 1.50 -5.43 5.23
C TYR A 203 2.01 -5.81 3.83
N PHE A 204 1.11 -5.96 2.85
CA PHE A 204 1.47 -6.18 1.45
C PHE A 204 2.31 -5.03 0.87
N GLY A 205 1.93 -3.79 1.17
CA GLY A 205 2.68 -2.57 0.83
C GLY A 205 4.11 -2.54 1.40
N ARG A 206 4.42 -3.35 2.42
CA ARG A 206 5.78 -3.54 2.96
C ARG A 206 6.70 -4.37 2.07
N GLY A 207 6.17 -4.97 1.00
CA GLY A 207 6.99 -5.66 0.01
C GLY A 207 7.34 -7.10 0.41
N VAL A 208 6.44 -7.77 1.15
CA VAL A 208 6.59 -9.15 1.64
C VAL A 208 6.94 -10.16 0.55
N PHE A 209 6.56 -9.86 -0.71
CA PHE A 209 6.76 -10.72 -1.88
C PHE A 209 7.87 -10.24 -2.84
N LYS A 210 8.69 -9.24 -2.47
CA LYS A 210 9.78 -8.75 -3.35
C LYS A 210 10.82 -9.82 -3.67
N LYS A 211 10.97 -10.82 -2.79
CA LYS A 211 11.78 -12.01 -3.04
C LYS A 211 10.83 -13.10 -3.53
N LEU A 212 10.97 -13.52 -4.79
CA LEU A 212 10.28 -14.70 -5.31
C LEU A 212 10.62 -15.89 -4.41
N MET A 213 9.73 -16.23 -3.47
CA MET A 213 9.76 -17.52 -2.81
C MET A 213 9.18 -18.52 -3.80
N ILE A 214 10.05 -19.28 -4.47
CA ILE A 214 9.62 -20.47 -5.16
C ILE A 214 9.20 -21.45 -4.07
N VAL A 215 7.90 -21.49 -3.78
CA VAL A 215 7.32 -22.54 -2.95
C VAL A 215 7.30 -23.79 -3.83
N THR A 216 8.37 -24.58 -3.76
CA THR A 216 8.32 -25.97 -4.22
C THR A 216 7.59 -26.78 -3.16
N ASP A 217 6.60 -27.56 -3.59
CA ASP A 217 5.65 -28.36 -2.79
C ASP A 217 6.32 -29.55 -2.06
N THR A 218 7.51 -29.34 -1.51
CA THR A 218 8.29 -30.36 -0.81
C THR A 218 8.79 -29.79 0.51
N ASP A 219 7.99 -30.01 1.57
CA ASP A 219 8.37 -29.82 2.95
C ASP A 219 9.64 -30.62 3.30
N LYS A 220 10.81 -29.98 3.22
CA LYS A 220 11.96 -30.26 4.10
C LYS A 220 12.79 -28.98 4.30
N PRO A 221 13.12 -28.60 5.55
CA PRO A 221 13.96 -27.43 5.80
C PRO A 221 15.41 -27.78 5.42
N VAL A 222 15.90 -27.19 4.32
CA VAL A 222 17.34 -27.20 4.01
C VAL A 222 17.90 -25.85 4.45
N ALA A 223 18.79 -25.91 5.43
CA ALA A 223 19.51 -24.78 5.99
C ALA A 223 20.12 -23.90 4.89
N ALA A 224 19.91 -22.59 5.01
CA ALA A 224 20.52 -21.60 4.15
C ALA A 224 22.06 -21.72 4.22
N GLN A 225 22.67 -22.17 3.13
CA GLN A 225 24.09 -21.96 2.88
C GLN A 225 24.26 -20.78 1.94
N SER A 226 25.09 -19.86 2.40
CA SER A 226 25.45 -18.59 1.82
C SER A 226 26.17 -18.73 0.47
N GLY A 227 25.84 -17.81 -0.44
CA GLY A 227 26.75 -17.33 -1.48
C GLY A 227 26.84 -18.14 -2.77
N ILE A 228 25.97 -17.83 -3.75
CA ILE A 228 26.30 -18.04 -5.17
C ILE A 228 25.93 -16.76 -5.92
N LYS A 229 26.94 -16.01 -6.38
CA LYS A 229 26.77 -14.95 -7.39
C LYS A 229 26.53 -15.63 -8.73
N ILE A 230 25.31 -15.51 -9.26
CA ILE A 230 25.01 -15.89 -10.64
C ILE A 230 25.00 -14.59 -11.47
N GLN A 231 26.01 -14.41 -12.32
CA GLN A 231 25.92 -13.43 -13.41
C GLN A 231 25.00 -14.00 -14.49
N PRO A 232 23.97 -13.28 -14.96
CA PRO A 232 23.16 -13.74 -16.07
C PRO A 232 23.97 -13.62 -17.37
N ASN A 233 24.13 -14.73 -18.10
CA ASN A 233 24.65 -14.71 -19.46
C ASN A 233 23.48 -14.43 -20.42
N TYR A 234 23.48 -13.27 -21.05
CA TYR A 234 22.37 -12.77 -21.87
C TYR A 234 22.37 -13.29 -23.32
N ASP A 235 23.32 -14.16 -23.69
CA ASP A 235 23.48 -14.61 -25.09
C ASP A 235 22.64 -15.86 -25.47
N ALA A 236 21.69 -16.26 -24.63
CA ALA A 236 20.95 -17.51 -24.80
C ALA A 236 19.69 -17.43 -25.70
N TYR A 237 19.31 -16.26 -26.22
CA TYR A 237 18.12 -16.14 -27.08
C TYR A 237 18.43 -15.36 -28.36
N GLY A 238 18.62 -16.12 -29.45
CA GLY A 238 18.73 -15.59 -30.80
C GLY A 238 18.22 -16.59 -31.85
N PRO A 239 17.75 -16.13 -33.02
CA PRO A 239 17.25 -17.01 -34.07
C PRO A 239 18.36 -17.97 -34.57
N GLY A 240 18.09 -19.29 -34.53
CA GLY A 240 19.05 -20.34 -34.92
C GLY A 240 19.47 -21.30 -33.80
N VAL A 241 19.04 -21.06 -32.55
CA VAL A 241 19.30 -21.96 -31.41
C VAL A 241 18.64 -23.33 -31.59
N GLU A 242 17.44 -23.40 -32.18
CA GLU A 242 16.75 -24.68 -32.45
C GLU A 242 17.52 -25.61 -33.40
N ALA A 243 18.28 -25.05 -34.35
CA ALA A 243 19.08 -25.83 -35.30
C ALA A 243 20.32 -26.49 -34.64
N LYS A 244 20.85 -25.90 -33.56
CA LYS A 244 21.96 -26.50 -32.79
C LYS A 244 21.49 -27.58 -31.83
N ILE A 245 20.29 -27.45 -31.26
CA ILE A 245 19.72 -28.44 -30.34
C ILE A 245 19.40 -29.77 -31.06
N ARG A 246 18.91 -29.72 -32.31
CA ARG A 246 18.63 -30.92 -33.10
C ARG A 246 19.88 -31.70 -33.55
N LEU A 247 21.05 -31.06 -33.61
CA LEU A 247 22.32 -31.75 -33.93
C LEU A 247 22.90 -32.51 -32.73
N THR A 248 22.49 -32.15 -31.50
CA THR A 248 22.95 -32.81 -30.26
C THR A 248 22.10 -34.02 -29.86
N GLU A 249 20.84 -34.09 -30.30
CA GLU A 249 19.94 -35.22 -29.97
C GLU A 249 20.34 -36.55 -30.65
N GLY A 250 21.14 -36.50 -31.72
CA GLY A 250 21.62 -37.70 -32.44
C GLY A 250 22.89 -38.35 -31.89
N LYS A 251 23.51 -37.84 -30.81
CA LYS A 251 24.81 -38.35 -30.31
C LYS A 251 24.75 -39.21 -29.05
N ASN A 252 23.57 -39.41 -28.43
CA ASN A 252 23.42 -40.25 -27.25
C ASN A 252 22.63 -41.54 -27.53
N THR A 253 23.05 -42.30 -28.55
CA THR A 253 22.68 -43.72 -28.68
C THR A 253 23.91 -44.56 -28.99
N THR A 254 24.57 -45.06 -27.94
CA THR A 254 25.11 -46.43 -27.87
C THR A 254 25.69 -46.69 -26.47
N LEU A 255 25.14 -47.75 -25.85
CA LEU A 255 25.70 -48.70 -24.87
C LEU A 255 26.74 -48.22 -23.85
#